data_AF-A0A1F5C0F9-F1
#
_entry.id   AF-A0A1F5C0F9-F1
#
_cell.length_a   1.000
_cell.length_b   1.000
_cell.length_c   1.000
_cell.angle_alpha   90.00
_cell.angle_beta   90.00
_cell.angle_gamma   90.00
#
_symmetry.space_group_name_H-M   'P 1'
#
loop_
_entity.id
_entity.type
_entity.pdbx_description
1 polymer ?
#
loop_
_entity_poly.entity_id
_entity_poly.type
_entity_poly.pdbx_seq_one_letter_code
_entity_poly.pdbx_strand_id
1 'polypeptide(L)'
;MKKLLLALIIVLTTCLFTGCLFATPAEGEPEPAERVVMVELFMAIGCSHCEDAEPILEQLAGEYGYNQMILVEEASGGDYSTPEISERYKEFYFPDSADWGIPNILFNGLNDRIQGYSSTNPDNPEAFITKVKGIIDAELAKGSKIVVTLTRSSNSNTTTLNGIIENVSISTLSNLEINGMIFQEQPTANLKYSVSDIFDEQKIEISSLAPEEILDFSFTLEGINWEGENVHGVIFVQAPESSTKEILQAVYVE
;
A
#
# COMPACT_ATOMS: atom_id res chain seq x y z
N MET A 1 34.98 7.16 -67.12
CA MET A 1 33.96 7.69 -66.17
C MET A 1 32.79 6.73 -65.94
N LYS A 2 32.18 6.10 -66.96
CA LYS A 2 31.06 5.14 -66.77
C LYS A 2 31.41 3.88 -65.94
N LYS A 3 32.62 3.32 -66.07
CA LYS A 3 33.02 2.11 -65.32
C LYS A 3 33.37 2.37 -63.85
N LEU A 4 33.74 3.61 -63.49
CA LEU A 4 34.03 4.02 -62.11
C LEU A 4 32.73 4.32 -61.33
N LEU A 5 31.74 4.91 -62.00
CA LEU A 5 30.40 5.15 -61.46
C LEU A 5 29.64 3.86 -61.14
N LEU A 6 29.80 2.82 -61.97
CA LEU A 6 29.12 1.54 -61.73
C LEU A 6 29.69 0.79 -60.50
N ALA A 7 31.01 0.88 -60.28
CA ALA A 7 31.66 0.28 -59.12
C ALA A 7 31.28 0.98 -57.80
N LEU A 8 31.11 2.31 -57.83
CA LEU A 8 30.71 3.08 -56.65
C LEU A 8 29.27 2.78 -56.23
N ILE A 9 28.37 2.54 -57.19
CA ILE A 9 26.95 2.24 -56.92
C ILE A 9 26.80 0.85 -56.30
N ILE A 10 27.57 -0.15 -56.76
CA ILE A 10 27.49 -1.52 -56.22
C ILE A 10 27.98 -1.58 -54.76
N VAL A 11 29.07 -0.88 -54.42
CA VAL A 11 29.60 -0.78 -53.04
C VAL A 11 28.64 -0.01 -52.12
N LEU A 12 27.95 1.02 -52.63
CA LEU A 12 26.96 1.76 -51.85
C LEU A 12 25.71 0.92 -51.56
N THR A 13 25.27 0.07 -52.50
CA THR A 13 24.16 -0.86 -52.28
C THR A 13 24.51 -2.02 -51.35
N THR A 14 25.76 -2.50 -51.30
CA THR A 14 26.12 -3.56 -50.33
C THR A 14 26.29 -3.05 -48.90
N CYS A 15 26.54 -1.75 -48.71
CA CYS A 15 26.53 -1.11 -47.39
C CYS A 15 25.13 -0.76 -46.87
N LEU A 16 24.08 -0.85 -47.69
CA LEU A 16 22.69 -0.58 -47.30
C LEU A 16 21.96 -1.81 -46.71
N PHE A 17 22.56 -3.01 -46.76
CA PHE A 17 21.90 -4.26 -46.33
C PHE A 17 22.57 -4.98 -45.15
N THR A 18 23.55 -4.36 -44.47
CA THR A 18 24.24 -4.95 -43.30
C THR A 18 23.97 -4.21 -41.98
N GLY A 19 22.98 -3.32 -41.93
CA GLY A 19 22.74 -2.45 -40.77
C GLY A 19 21.28 -2.34 -40.32
N CYS A 20 20.53 -3.43 -40.32
CA CYS A 20 19.31 -3.56 -39.51
C CYS A 20 19.22 -5.02 -39.06
N LEU A 21 20.07 -5.40 -38.11
CA LEU A 21 19.62 -6.35 -37.11
C LEU A 21 18.40 -5.69 -36.48
N PHE A 22 17.21 -6.16 -36.82
CA PHE A 22 16.05 -5.98 -35.95
C PHE A 22 16.48 -6.62 -34.63
N ALA A 23 17.00 -5.79 -33.72
CA ALA A 23 16.88 -6.08 -32.32
C ALA A 23 15.37 -6.20 -32.15
N THR A 24 14.89 -7.43 -31.95
CA THR A 24 13.64 -7.65 -31.24
C THR A 24 13.68 -6.67 -30.07
N PRO A 25 12.68 -5.80 -29.89
CA PRO A 25 12.58 -5.09 -28.63
C PRO A 25 12.71 -6.17 -27.57
N ALA A 26 13.67 -6.03 -26.66
CA ALA A 26 13.52 -6.75 -25.41
C ALA A 26 12.11 -6.41 -24.96
N GLU A 27 11.22 -7.41 -24.85
CA GLU A 27 9.96 -7.22 -24.15
C GLU A 27 10.36 -6.61 -22.82
N GLY A 28 10.13 -5.30 -22.69
CA GLY A 28 10.31 -4.62 -21.42
C GLY A 28 9.37 -5.30 -20.44
N GLU A 29 9.73 -5.28 -19.16
CA GLU A 29 8.79 -5.63 -18.12
C GLU A 29 7.44 -4.95 -18.40
N PRO A 30 6.31 -5.67 -18.28
CA PRO A 30 5.01 -5.03 -18.41
C PRO A 30 4.94 -3.81 -17.48
N GLU A 31 4.30 -2.74 -17.94
CA GLU A 31 4.05 -1.57 -17.10
C GLU A 31 3.40 -2.05 -15.80
N PRO A 32 3.95 -1.69 -14.63
CA PRO A 32 3.45 -2.19 -13.36
C PRO A 32 2.03 -1.67 -13.13
N ALA A 33 1.22 -2.44 -12.41
CA ALA A 33 -0.14 -2.03 -12.09
C ALA A 33 -0.15 -0.77 -11.20
N GLU A 34 -1.29 -0.07 -11.17
CA GLU A 34 -1.46 1.04 -10.23
C GLU A 34 -1.28 0.55 -8.79
N ARG A 35 -0.49 1.28 -8.01
CA ARG A 35 -0.23 0.98 -6.61
C ARG A 35 -1.06 1.90 -5.73
N VAL A 36 -1.54 1.38 -4.61
CA VAL A 36 -2.08 2.18 -3.52
C VAL A 36 -1.06 2.25 -2.39
N VAL A 37 -0.93 3.42 -1.76
CA VAL A 37 -0.11 3.62 -0.55
C VAL A 37 -0.99 3.48 0.68
N MET A 38 -0.85 2.37 1.40
CA MET A 38 -1.42 2.25 2.73
C MET A 38 -0.53 3.01 3.71
N VAL A 39 -1.13 3.98 4.41
CA VAL A 39 -0.48 4.80 5.42
C VAL A 39 -1.06 4.39 6.78
N GLU A 40 -0.22 3.79 7.60
CA GLU A 40 -0.58 3.36 8.95
C GLU A 40 -0.08 4.40 9.95
N LEU A 41 -1.00 5.09 10.63
CA LEU A 41 -0.67 6.01 11.71
C LEU A 41 -0.90 5.32 13.06
N PHE A 42 0.18 4.97 13.74
CA PHE A 42 0.10 4.55 15.14
C PHE A 42 0.06 5.78 16.05
N MET A 43 -1.01 5.87 16.83
CA MET A 43 -1.34 7.01 17.69
C MET A 43 -1.92 6.54 19.04
N ALA A 44 -2.31 7.51 19.88
CA ALA A 44 -3.12 7.29 21.08
C ALA A 44 -3.85 8.58 21.43
N ILE A 45 -5.04 8.47 22.03
CA ILE A 45 -5.77 9.64 22.51
C ILE A 45 -4.98 10.40 23.58
N GLY A 46 -4.98 11.73 23.48
CA GLY A 46 -4.26 12.63 24.38
C GLY A 46 -2.78 12.78 24.05
N CYS A 47 -2.32 12.18 22.94
CA CYS A 47 -1.01 12.45 22.37
C CYS A 47 -1.03 13.78 21.59
N SER A 48 -0.52 14.86 22.19
CA SER A 48 -0.52 16.19 21.55
C SER A 48 0.21 16.23 20.19
N HIS A 49 1.23 15.39 20.02
CA HIS A 49 1.94 15.27 18.74
C HIS A 49 1.15 14.50 17.67
N CYS A 50 0.24 13.62 18.10
CA CYS A 50 -0.67 12.90 17.21
C CYS A 50 -1.78 13.85 16.75
N GLU A 51 -2.32 14.68 17.67
CA GLU A 51 -3.28 15.75 17.36
C GLU A 51 -2.74 16.79 16.36
N ASP A 52 -1.40 16.97 16.31
CA ASP A 52 -0.74 17.79 15.30
C ASP A 52 -0.70 17.10 13.92
N ALA A 53 -0.48 15.78 13.86
CA ALA A 53 -0.23 15.03 12.63
C ALA A 53 -1.51 14.54 11.94
N GLU A 54 -2.50 14.07 12.71
CA GLU A 54 -3.76 13.48 12.22
C GLU A 54 -4.47 14.39 11.21
N PRO A 55 -4.73 15.68 11.49
CA PRO A 55 -5.50 16.52 10.56
C PRO A 55 -4.81 16.70 9.22
N ILE A 56 -3.47 16.66 9.20
CA ILE A 56 -2.68 16.76 7.97
C ILE A 56 -2.81 15.46 7.15
N LEU A 57 -2.69 14.30 7.81
CA LEU A 57 -2.81 13.01 7.12
C LEU A 57 -4.24 12.79 6.60
N GLU A 58 -5.26 13.17 7.38
CA GLU A 58 -6.66 13.11 6.95
C GLU A 58 -6.93 14.01 5.73
N GLN A 59 -6.34 15.22 5.71
CA GLN A 59 -6.41 16.11 4.55
C GLN A 59 -5.77 15.46 3.33
N LEU A 60 -4.58 14.86 3.48
CA LEU A 60 -3.88 14.19 2.38
C LEU A 60 -4.65 12.97 1.86
N ALA A 61 -5.26 12.18 2.75
CA ALA A 61 -6.14 11.07 2.33
C ALA A 61 -7.28 11.58 1.43
N GLY A 62 -7.85 12.75 1.74
CA GLY A 62 -8.85 13.41 0.89
C GLY A 62 -8.31 13.97 -0.42
N GLU A 63 -7.06 14.46 -0.45
CA GLU A 63 -6.41 14.97 -1.66
C GLU A 63 -6.04 13.85 -2.66
N TYR A 64 -5.48 12.74 -2.16
CA TYR A 64 -5.05 11.61 -2.99
C TYR A 64 -6.21 10.68 -3.35
N GLY A 65 -7.23 10.57 -2.50
CA GLY A 65 -8.32 9.62 -2.67
C GLY A 65 -7.90 8.15 -2.47
N TYR A 66 -8.89 7.29 -2.30
CA TYR A 66 -8.70 5.89 -1.92
C TYR A 66 -8.02 5.01 -2.99
N ASN A 67 -7.92 5.48 -4.23
CA ASN A 67 -7.20 4.80 -5.31
C ASN A 67 -5.69 5.10 -5.31
N GLN A 68 -5.21 6.03 -4.48
CA GLN A 68 -3.80 6.37 -4.37
C GLN A 68 -3.30 6.25 -2.93
N MET A 69 -4.10 6.64 -1.94
CA MET A 69 -3.74 6.59 -0.53
C MET A 69 -4.91 6.08 0.31
N ILE A 70 -4.61 5.13 1.21
CA ILE A 70 -5.55 4.70 2.25
C ILE A 70 -4.89 4.99 3.59
N LEU A 71 -5.51 5.86 4.39
CA LEU A 71 -5.08 6.14 5.75
C LEU A 71 -5.84 5.23 6.71
N VAL A 72 -5.12 4.63 7.65
CA VAL A 72 -5.68 3.95 8.82
C VAL A 72 -5.03 4.49 10.09
N GLU A 73 -5.83 4.72 11.12
CA GLU A 73 -5.40 5.29 12.40
C GLU A 73 -5.54 4.25 13.49
N GLU A 74 -4.41 3.83 14.03
CA GLU A 74 -4.27 2.68 14.90
C GLU A 74 -3.86 3.11 16.31
N ALA A 75 -4.77 2.93 17.26
CA ALA A 75 -4.49 3.19 18.67
C ALA A 75 -3.55 2.11 19.23
N SER A 76 -2.24 2.39 19.25
CA SER A 76 -1.20 1.46 19.73
C SER A 76 -1.24 1.15 21.24
N GLY A 77 -2.10 1.87 21.98
CA GLY A 77 -2.42 1.65 23.38
C GLY A 77 -3.47 2.64 23.89
N GLY A 78 -4.08 2.33 25.03
CA GLY A 78 -5.12 3.18 25.63
C GLY A 78 -6.50 2.92 25.05
N ASP A 79 -7.35 3.94 25.04
CA ASP A 79 -8.69 3.87 24.47
C ASP A 79 -8.61 3.58 22.96
N TYR A 80 -9.60 2.84 22.44
CA TYR A 80 -9.69 2.39 21.04
C TYR A 80 -8.59 1.41 20.58
N SER A 81 -7.65 1.06 21.47
CA SER A 81 -6.67 0.02 21.20
C SER A 81 -7.29 -1.37 21.32
N THR A 82 -6.98 -2.26 20.38
CA THR A 82 -7.27 -3.69 20.48
C THR A 82 -5.97 -4.48 20.68
N PRO A 83 -6.03 -5.74 21.16
CA PRO A 83 -4.87 -6.61 21.20
C PRO A 83 -4.14 -6.70 19.85
N GLU A 84 -4.88 -6.82 18.75
CA GLU A 84 -4.37 -6.95 17.39
C GLU A 84 -3.59 -5.70 16.97
N ILE A 85 -4.12 -4.50 17.23
CA ILE A 85 -3.40 -3.24 16.96
C ILE A 85 -2.10 -3.17 17.78
N SER A 86 -2.18 -3.53 19.07
CA SER A 86 -1.00 -3.51 19.95
C SER A 86 0.07 -4.52 19.50
N GLU A 87 -0.33 -5.71 19.08
CA GLU A 87 0.56 -6.76 18.57
C GLU A 87 1.17 -6.37 17.22
N ARG A 88 0.37 -5.80 16.30
CA ARG A 88 0.86 -5.25 15.03
C ARG A 88 1.93 -4.19 15.24
N TYR A 89 1.75 -3.29 16.21
CA TYR A 89 2.76 -2.28 16.53
C TYR A 89 4.00 -2.85 17.25
N LYS A 90 3.79 -3.56 18.37
CA LYS A 90 4.85 -3.89 19.33
C LYS A 90 5.55 -5.20 19.06
N GLU A 91 4.91 -6.17 18.41
CA GLU A 91 5.49 -7.49 18.18
C GLU A 91 5.86 -7.65 16.70
N PHE A 92 4.97 -7.22 15.81
CA PHE A 92 5.21 -7.33 14.37
C PHE A 92 6.17 -6.24 13.87
N TYR A 93 5.82 -4.95 13.95
CA TYR A 93 6.68 -3.88 13.42
C TYR A 93 7.88 -3.54 14.32
N PHE A 94 7.69 -3.41 15.64
CA PHE A 94 8.69 -2.88 16.56
C PHE A 94 8.89 -3.76 17.81
N PRO A 95 9.43 -5.00 17.67
CA PRO A 95 9.70 -5.90 18.80
C PRO A 95 10.69 -5.35 19.84
N ASP A 96 11.50 -4.34 19.48
CA ASP A 96 12.33 -3.62 20.45
C ASP A 96 11.60 -2.37 20.95
N SER A 97 11.36 -2.33 22.26
CA SER A 97 10.75 -1.18 22.94
C SER A 97 11.50 0.16 22.76
N ALA A 98 12.79 0.12 22.39
CA ALA A 98 13.55 1.31 22.06
C ALA A 98 13.05 2.02 20.78
N ASP A 99 12.38 1.29 19.89
CA ASP A 99 11.83 1.84 18.64
C ASP A 99 10.41 2.39 18.81
N TRP A 100 9.80 2.20 19.99
CA TRP A 100 8.45 2.68 20.28
C TRP A 100 8.41 4.21 20.38
N GLY A 101 7.30 4.79 19.97
CA GLY A 101 7.03 6.22 20.09
C GLY A 101 6.00 6.66 19.06
N ILE A 102 5.04 7.46 19.50
CA ILE A 102 3.91 7.94 18.70
C ILE A 102 3.94 9.49 18.57
N PRO A 103 3.42 10.08 17.48
CA PRO A 103 2.87 9.39 16.30
C PRO A 103 3.96 8.63 15.53
N ASN A 104 3.61 7.48 14.95
CA ASN A 104 4.50 6.72 14.08
C ASN A 104 3.76 6.41 12.78
N ILE A 105 4.25 6.96 11.67
CA ILE A 105 3.58 6.91 10.37
C ILE A 105 4.38 5.98 9.48
N LEU A 106 3.76 4.89 9.05
CA LEU A 106 4.37 3.88 8.18
C LEU A 106 3.76 3.97 6.79
N PHE A 107 4.57 3.76 5.75
CA PHE A 107 4.15 3.84 4.36
C PHE A 107 4.39 2.49 3.68
N ASN A 108 3.29 1.80 3.33
CA ASN A 108 3.31 0.44 2.81
C ASN A 108 4.19 -0.50 3.65
N GLY A 109 3.92 -0.55 4.95
CA GLY A 109 4.82 -1.13 5.94
C GLY A 109 6.00 -0.19 6.23
N LEU A 110 7.20 -0.74 6.39
CA LEU A 110 8.43 0.00 6.69
C LEU A 110 9.23 0.38 5.43
N ASN A 111 8.57 0.54 4.27
CA ASN A 111 9.26 1.07 3.08
C ASN A 111 9.77 2.49 3.34
N ASP A 112 8.97 3.30 4.06
CA ASP A 112 9.40 4.54 4.71
C ASP A 112 8.68 4.71 6.05
N ARG A 113 9.22 5.56 6.92
CA ARG A 113 8.73 5.79 8.27
C ARG A 113 8.98 7.23 8.71
N ILE A 114 7.95 7.85 9.28
CA ILE A 114 8.10 9.11 10.02
C ILE A 114 7.67 8.88 11.47
N GLN A 115 8.65 8.90 12.38
CA GLN A 115 8.37 8.88 13.82
C GLN A 115 8.44 10.29 14.38
N GLY A 116 7.36 10.68 15.07
CA GLY A 116 7.20 12.00 15.68
C GLY A 116 6.85 13.10 14.69
N TYR A 117 6.09 14.08 15.19
CA TYR A 117 5.80 15.34 14.53
C TYR A 117 5.40 16.36 15.60
N SER A 118 5.77 17.63 15.42
CA SER A 118 5.23 18.70 16.27
C SER A 118 5.05 19.97 15.46
N SER A 119 3.87 20.57 15.58
CA SER A 119 3.52 21.85 14.97
C SER A 119 4.31 23.02 15.55
N THR A 120 4.94 22.85 16.72
CA THR A 120 5.77 23.87 17.39
C THR A 120 7.18 24.00 16.80
N ASN A 121 7.57 23.08 15.92
CA ASN A 121 8.84 23.15 15.20
C ASN A 121 8.76 24.27 14.13
N PRO A 122 9.70 25.24 14.11
CA PRO A 122 9.68 26.39 13.19
C PRO A 122 9.65 26.04 11.69
N ASP A 123 9.99 24.81 11.30
CA ASP A 123 9.93 24.33 9.91
C ASP A 123 8.51 23.86 9.47
N ASN A 124 7.47 24.15 10.27
CA ASN A 124 6.06 24.31 9.89
C ASN A 124 5.32 23.06 9.31
N PRO A 125 3.98 23.11 9.15
CA PRO A 125 3.21 22.00 8.55
C PRO A 125 3.52 21.75 7.07
N GLU A 126 3.97 22.74 6.30
CA GLU A 126 4.31 22.64 4.88
C GLU A 126 5.51 21.73 4.62
N ALA A 127 6.56 21.77 5.44
CA ALA A 127 7.71 20.87 5.28
C ALA A 127 7.30 19.41 5.57
N PHE A 128 6.46 19.19 6.58
CA PHE A 128 5.92 17.88 6.90
C PHE A 128 4.99 17.37 5.77
N ILE A 129 4.06 18.19 5.30
CA ILE A 129 3.22 17.88 4.13
C ILE A 129 4.08 17.52 2.93
N THR A 130 5.10 18.34 2.61
CA THR A 130 6.00 18.11 1.48
C THR A 130 6.73 16.78 1.63
N LYS A 131 7.21 16.45 2.83
CA LYS A 131 7.87 15.17 3.11
C LYS A 131 6.91 14.00 2.91
N VAL A 132 5.72 14.05 3.50
CA VAL A 132 4.71 12.98 3.40
C VAL A 132 4.28 12.77 1.95
N LYS A 133 3.96 13.84 1.21
CA LYS A 133 3.63 13.76 -0.22
C LYS A 133 4.77 13.18 -1.05
N GLY A 134 6.00 13.59 -0.78
CA GLY A 134 7.18 13.05 -1.46
C GLY A 134 7.35 11.54 -1.27
N ILE A 135 7.05 11.01 -0.08
CA ILE A 135 7.06 9.57 0.19
C ILE A 135 5.93 8.88 -0.57
N ILE A 136 4.70 9.39 -0.47
CA ILE A 136 3.53 8.82 -1.16
C ILE A 136 3.78 8.76 -2.67
N ASP A 137 4.19 9.87 -3.28
CA ASP A 137 4.46 9.95 -4.72
C ASP A 137 5.58 9.00 -5.14
N ALA A 138 6.61 8.82 -4.31
CA ALA A 138 7.68 7.87 -4.56
C ALA A 138 7.22 6.41 -4.47
N GLU A 139 6.34 6.06 -3.51
CA GLU A 139 5.74 4.72 -3.43
C GLU A 139 4.79 4.45 -4.60
N LEU A 140 3.95 5.41 -4.97
CA LEU A 140 3.05 5.32 -6.14
C LEU A 140 3.83 5.05 -7.43
N ALA A 141 4.96 5.73 -7.63
CA ALA A 141 5.81 5.58 -8.81
C ALA A 141 6.46 4.21 -8.96
N LYS A 142 6.50 3.38 -7.89
CA LYS A 142 7.01 2.00 -7.98
C LYS A 142 6.05 1.07 -8.74
N GLY A 143 4.76 1.42 -8.80
CA GLY A 143 3.71 0.53 -9.25
C GLY A 143 3.56 -0.72 -8.36
N SER A 144 2.58 -1.55 -8.69
CA SER A 144 2.27 -2.77 -7.98
C SER A 144 2.60 -4.01 -8.81
N LYS A 145 3.09 -5.04 -8.10
CA LYS A 145 3.28 -6.40 -8.64
C LYS A 145 2.04 -7.27 -8.47
N ILE A 146 1.04 -6.78 -7.73
CA ILE A 146 -0.18 -7.50 -7.39
C ILE A 146 -1.39 -6.63 -7.73
N VAL A 147 -2.34 -7.21 -8.45
CA VAL A 147 -3.68 -6.64 -8.59
C VAL A 147 -4.60 -7.36 -7.61
N VAL A 148 -5.39 -6.59 -6.86
CA VAL A 148 -6.44 -7.12 -5.98
C VAL A 148 -7.76 -6.61 -6.51
N THR A 149 -8.74 -7.49 -6.68
CA THR A 149 -10.13 -7.08 -6.93
C THR A 149 -11.03 -7.71 -5.88
N LEU A 150 -12.04 -6.96 -5.44
CA LEU A 150 -12.91 -7.40 -4.37
C LEU A 150 -14.38 -7.09 -4.65
N THR A 151 -15.23 -7.88 -4.01
CA THR A 151 -16.67 -7.64 -3.88
C THR A 151 -17.05 -7.78 -2.41
N ARG A 152 -17.87 -6.85 -1.93
CA ARG A 152 -18.47 -6.91 -0.60
C ARG A 152 -19.93 -7.35 -0.71
N SER A 153 -20.35 -8.23 0.19
CA SER A 153 -21.75 -8.56 0.42
C SER A 153 -22.06 -8.44 1.90
N SER A 154 -22.98 -7.55 2.26
CA SER A 154 -23.30 -7.25 3.66
C SER A 154 -24.78 -7.43 3.93
N ASN A 155 -25.09 -7.91 5.13
CA ASN A 155 -26.41 -7.80 5.74
C ASN A 155 -26.29 -7.05 7.08
N SER A 156 -27.37 -7.00 7.88
CA SER A 156 -27.39 -6.25 9.14
C SER A 156 -26.54 -6.84 10.27
N ASN A 157 -25.89 -7.98 10.06
CA ASN A 157 -25.09 -8.68 11.08
C ASN A 157 -23.80 -9.29 10.52
N THR A 158 -23.72 -9.57 9.23
CA THR A 158 -22.57 -10.27 8.65
C THR A 158 -22.16 -9.60 7.36
N THR A 159 -20.86 -9.38 7.21
CA THR A 159 -20.25 -8.91 5.97
C THR A 159 -19.27 -9.96 5.44
N THR A 160 -19.37 -10.27 4.16
CA THR A 160 -18.42 -11.14 3.46
C THR A 160 -17.67 -10.33 2.40
N LEU A 161 -16.33 -10.45 2.42
CA LEU A 161 -15.43 -9.84 1.45
C LEU A 161 -14.85 -10.97 0.60
N ASN A 162 -15.22 -11.04 -0.68
CA ASN A 162 -14.67 -12.01 -1.62
C ASN A 162 -13.79 -11.29 -2.62
N GLY A 163 -12.60 -11.79 -2.85
CA GLY A 163 -11.70 -11.17 -3.81
C GLY A 163 -10.77 -12.16 -4.51
N ILE A 164 -10.03 -11.62 -5.46
CA ILE A 164 -8.93 -12.31 -6.12
C ILE A 164 -7.68 -11.45 -6.01
N ILE A 165 -6.55 -12.13 -5.88
CA ILE A 165 -5.24 -11.53 -6.09
C ILE A 165 -4.62 -12.13 -7.36
N GLU A 166 -3.92 -11.32 -8.13
CA GLU A 166 -3.19 -11.73 -9.34
C GLU A 166 -1.76 -11.20 -9.27
N ASN A 167 -0.77 -12.08 -9.49
CA ASN A 167 0.61 -11.64 -9.69
C ASN A 167 0.81 -11.18 -11.13
N VAL A 168 0.88 -9.88 -11.33
CA VAL A 168 1.08 -9.25 -12.64
C VAL A 168 2.56 -8.97 -12.96
N SER A 169 3.48 -9.41 -12.09
CA SER A 169 4.92 -9.30 -12.32
C SER A 169 5.49 -10.52 -13.05
N ILE A 170 6.72 -10.38 -13.58
CA ILE A 170 7.44 -11.48 -14.25
C ILE A 170 8.11 -12.46 -13.28
N SER A 171 8.06 -12.19 -11.98
CA SER A 171 8.75 -12.95 -10.94
C SER A 171 7.77 -13.64 -10.00
N THR A 172 8.12 -14.84 -9.54
CA THR A 172 7.40 -15.48 -8.44
C THR A 172 7.55 -14.63 -7.18
N LEU A 173 6.41 -14.30 -6.55
CA LEU A 173 6.36 -13.68 -5.23
C LEU A 173 6.26 -14.79 -4.18
N SER A 174 6.83 -14.59 -2.99
CA SER A 174 6.87 -15.63 -1.95
C SER A 174 6.70 -15.03 -0.57
N ASN A 175 6.22 -15.86 0.37
CA ASN A 175 5.97 -15.49 1.76
C ASN A 175 5.09 -14.23 1.85
N LEU A 176 3.92 -14.29 1.21
CA LEU A 176 2.92 -13.23 1.27
C LEU A 176 1.85 -13.58 2.31
N GLU A 177 1.13 -12.57 2.77
CA GLU A 177 -0.12 -12.72 3.50
C GLU A 177 -1.18 -11.78 2.93
N ILE A 178 -2.44 -12.23 2.91
CA ILE A 178 -3.61 -11.36 2.71
C ILE A 178 -4.21 -11.11 4.08
N ASN A 179 -4.41 -9.84 4.42
CA ASN A 179 -5.08 -9.43 5.65
C ASN A 179 -5.97 -8.20 5.37
N GLY A 180 -6.73 -7.77 6.36
CA GLY A 180 -7.54 -6.58 6.25
C GLY A 180 -7.85 -5.94 7.59
N MET A 181 -8.40 -4.73 7.51
CA MET A 181 -8.85 -3.95 8.65
C MET A 181 -10.22 -3.35 8.35
N ILE A 182 -11.02 -3.16 9.38
CA ILE A 182 -12.13 -2.21 9.34
C ILE A 182 -11.81 -0.96 10.16
N PHE A 183 -12.30 0.16 9.67
CA PHE A 183 -12.18 1.45 10.33
C PHE A 183 -13.45 2.28 10.13
N GLN A 184 -13.67 3.21 11.04
CA GLN A 184 -14.85 4.08 11.01
C GLN A 184 -14.51 5.45 11.63
N GLU A 185 -15.26 6.46 11.22
CA GLU A 185 -15.19 7.78 11.84
C GLU A 185 -15.77 7.71 13.27
N GLN A 186 -14.97 8.06 14.27
CA GLN A 186 -15.45 8.13 15.64
C GLN A 186 -16.17 9.46 15.92
N PRO A 187 -17.29 9.47 16.67
CA PRO A 187 -18.06 10.69 16.95
C PRO A 187 -17.31 11.78 17.75
N THR A 188 -16.19 11.43 18.37
CA THR A 188 -15.40 12.32 19.25
C THR A 188 -13.91 12.16 18.98
N ALA A 189 -13.24 13.29 18.75
CA ALA A 189 -11.80 13.47 18.52
C ALA A 189 -11.30 12.89 17.19
N ASN A 190 -10.56 13.70 16.41
CA ASN A 190 -9.68 13.40 15.26
C ASN A 190 -9.29 11.91 15.06
N LEU A 191 -10.26 11.07 14.74
CA LEU A 191 -10.18 9.62 14.63
C LEU A 191 -11.03 9.20 13.43
N LYS A 192 -10.84 9.90 12.31
CA LYS A 192 -11.69 9.74 11.14
C LYS A 192 -11.49 8.38 10.48
N TYR A 193 -10.30 7.80 10.62
CA TYR A 193 -9.94 6.52 10.03
C TYR A 193 -9.53 5.51 11.11
N SER A 194 -10.17 5.59 12.28
CA SER A 194 -9.84 4.75 13.44
C SER A 194 -10.16 3.28 13.17
N VAL A 195 -9.12 2.45 13.22
CA VAL A 195 -9.20 1.00 13.11
C VAL A 195 -9.91 0.44 14.33
N SER A 196 -10.92 -0.39 14.10
CA SER A 196 -11.68 -1.08 15.14
C SER A 196 -11.41 -2.58 15.19
N ASP A 197 -10.90 -3.16 14.10
CA ASP A 197 -10.57 -4.59 14.02
C ASP A 197 -9.54 -4.85 12.90
N ILE A 198 -8.66 -5.83 13.12
CA ILE A 198 -7.68 -6.34 12.15
C ILE A 198 -7.94 -7.85 12.04
N PHE A 199 -8.12 -8.36 10.83
CA PHE A 199 -8.57 -9.75 10.59
C PHE A 199 -7.45 -10.80 10.79
N ASP A 200 -6.61 -10.63 11.81
CA ASP A 200 -5.45 -11.48 12.08
C ASP A 200 -5.83 -12.95 12.29
N GLU A 201 -7.03 -13.22 12.80
CA GLU A 201 -7.58 -14.56 12.99
C GLU A 201 -8.04 -15.22 11.68
N GLN A 202 -8.25 -14.44 10.62
CA GLN A 202 -8.66 -14.91 9.30
C GLN A 202 -7.58 -14.76 8.22
N LYS A 203 -6.45 -14.12 8.53
CA LYS A 203 -5.38 -13.84 7.56
C LYS A 203 -4.93 -15.09 6.79
N ILE A 204 -4.59 -14.89 5.52
CA ILE A 204 -4.29 -15.99 4.60
C ILE A 204 -2.82 -15.94 4.21
N GLU A 205 -2.07 -16.95 4.63
CA GLU A 205 -0.66 -17.12 4.24
C GLU A 205 -0.55 -17.72 2.83
N ILE A 206 0.31 -17.14 2.01
CA ILE A 206 0.60 -17.60 0.65
C ILE A 206 2.10 -17.85 0.54
N SER A 207 2.48 -19.13 0.46
CA SER A 207 3.89 -19.51 0.34
C SER A 207 4.54 -18.98 -0.94
N SER A 208 3.80 -18.99 -2.05
CA SER A 208 4.28 -18.60 -3.37
C SER A 208 3.11 -18.22 -4.26
N LEU A 209 3.33 -17.23 -5.13
CA LEU A 209 2.41 -16.80 -6.18
C LEU A 209 3.23 -16.58 -7.47
N ALA A 210 3.12 -17.51 -8.42
CA ALA A 210 3.84 -17.48 -9.70
C ALA A 210 3.33 -16.34 -10.60
N PRO A 211 4.10 -15.90 -11.62
CA PRO A 211 3.62 -14.95 -12.62
C PRO A 211 2.29 -15.42 -13.23
N GLU A 212 1.33 -14.49 -13.38
CA GLU A 212 -0.03 -14.72 -13.89
C GLU A 212 -0.89 -15.66 -13.02
N GLU A 213 -0.41 -16.08 -11.84
CA GLU A 213 -1.19 -16.89 -10.92
C GLU A 213 -2.25 -16.02 -10.22
N ILE A 214 -3.47 -16.57 -10.18
CA ILE A 214 -4.64 -15.97 -9.55
C ILE A 214 -5.04 -16.82 -8.36
N LEU A 215 -5.32 -16.18 -7.23
CA LEU A 215 -5.79 -16.83 -6.01
C LEU A 215 -7.06 -16.13 -5.49
N ASP A 216 -8.12 -16.91 -5.28
CA ASP A 216 -9.35 -16.45 -4.65
C ASP A 216 -9.20 -16.41 -3.12
N PHE A 217 -9.77 -15.40 -2.48
CA PHE A 217 -9.86 -15.30 -1.02
C PHE A 217 -11.24 -14.85 -0.55
N SER A 218 -11.54 -15.14 0.72
CA SER A 218 -12.80 -14.74 1.36
C SER A 218 -12.59 -14.47 2.85
N PHE A 219 -13.11 -13.34 3.33
CA PHE A 219 -13.23 -13.01 4.75
C PHE A 219 -14.70 -12.92 5.14
N THR A 220 -15.05 -13.42 6.32
CA THR A 220 -16.41 -13.31 6.88
C THR A 220 -16.35 -12.62 8.22
N LEU A 221 -16.89 -11.40 8.27
CA LEU A 221 -16.93 -10.54 9.44
C LEU A 221 -18.30 -10.68 10.10
N GLU A 222 -18.36 -11.43 11.20
CA GLU A 222 -19.58 -11.63 11.98
C GLU A 222 -19.79 -10.48 12.97
N GLY A 223 -21.04 -10.08 13.16
CA GLY A 223 -21.42 -8.95 14.02
C GLY A 223 -21.24 -7.57 13.40
N ILE A 224 -20.78 -7.47 12.15
CA ILE A 224 -20.52 -6.19 11.47
C ILE A 224 -21.72 -5.78 10.62
N ASN A 225 -22.31 -4.63 10.96
CA ASN A 225 -23.36 -4.00 10.17
C ASN A 225 -22.77 -2.85 9.34
N TRP A 226 -22.05 -3.22 8.28
CA TRP A 226 -21.21 -2.30 7.52
C TRP A 226 -21.89 -0.98 7.11
N GLU A 227 -23.10 -1.05 6.54
CA GLU A 227 -23.87 0.13 6.12
C GLU A 227 -24.45 0.90 7.30
N GLY A 228 -24.99 0.17 8.30
CA GLY A 228 -25.67 0.80 9.42
C GLY A 228 -24.73 1.50 10.40
N GLU A 229 -23.46 1.11 10.40
CA GLU A 229 -22.41 1.63 11.28
C GLU A 229 -21.42 2.55 10.54
N ASN A 230 -21.61 2.76 9.22
CA ASN A 230 -20.70 3.55 8.37
C ASN A 230 -19.25 3.05 8.49
N VAL A 231 -19.10 1.73 8.37
CA VAL A 231 -17.80 1.05 8.39
C VAL A 231 -17.17 1.17 7.02
N HIS A 232 -15.85 1.28 7.01
CA HIS A 232 -15.00 1.18 5.85
C HIS A 232 -13.95 0.10 6.11
N GLY A 233 -13.23 -0.30 5.07
CA GLY A 233 -12.15 -1.25 5.28
C GLY A 233 -11.05 -1.16 4.25
N VAL A 234 -10.00 -1.93 4.49
CA VAL A 234 -8.89 -2.12 3.58
C VAL A 234 -8.53 -3.60 3.58
N ILE A 235 -8.35 -4.15 2.38
CA ILE A 235 -7.69 -5.45 2.19
C ILE A 235 -6.32 -5.17 1.61
N PHE A 236 -5.29 -5.81 2.14
CA PHE A 236 -3.93 -5.63 1.69
C PHE A 236 -3.17 -6.95 1.58
N VAL A 237 -2.20 -6.97 0.67
CA VAL A 237 -1.26 -8.08 0.51
C VAL A 237 0.10 -7.61 0.99
N GLN A 238 0.64 -8.27 2.02
CA GLN A 238 1.88 -7.90 2.69
C GLN A 238 2.93 -9.01 2.52
N ALA A 239 4.21 -8.63 2.49
CA ALA A 239 5.34 -9.55 2.55
C ALA A 239 5.94 -9.53 3.97
N PRO A 240 5.35 -10.23 4.96
CA PRO A 240 5.66 -10.08 6.39
C PRO A 240 7.11 -10.42 6.75
N GLU A 241 7.72 -11.35 6.01
CA GLU A 241 9.09 -11.79 6.23
C GLU A 241 10.14 -10.91 5.51
N SER A 242 9.71 -9.88 4.78
CA SER A 242 10.64 -8.92 4.18
C SER A 242 11.22 -7.98 5.24
N SER A 243 12.40 -7.43 4.99
CA SER A 243 13.03 -6.49 5.92
C SER A 243 12.20 -5.24 6.19
N THR A 244 11.30 -4.89 5.25
CA THR A 244 10.40 -3.74 5.38
C THR A 244 8.96 -4.14 5.68
N LYS A 245 8.62 -5.44 5.77
CA LYS A 245 7.22 -5.88 5.88
C LYS A 245 6.34 -5.20 4.84
N GLU A 246 6.84 -5.14 3.61
CA GLU A 246 6.24 -4.33 2.54
C GLU A 246 4.78 -4.72 2.30
N ILE A 247 3.89 -3.73 2.30
CA ILE A 247 2.54 -3.87 1.75
C ILE A 247 2.63 -3.66 0.24
N LEU A 248 2.47 -4.74 -0.51
CA LEU A 248 2.66 -4.78 -1.96
C LEU A 248 1.48 -4.15 -2.70
N GLN A 249 0.28 -4.29 -2.16
CA GLN A 249 -0.94 -3.66 -2.66
C GLN A 249 -1.97 -3.54 -1.54
N ALA A 250 -2.80 -2.51 -1.62
CA ALA A 250 -3.98 -2.33 -0.77
C ALA A 250 -5.19 -1.92 -1.62
N VAL A 251 -6.38 -2.29 -1.19
CA VAL A 251 -7.65 -1.90 -1.81
C VAL A 251 -8.63 -1.49 -0.74
N TYR A 252 -9.21 -0.30 -0.94
CA TYR A 252 -10.27 0.23 -0.11
C TYR A 252 -11.58 -0.53 -0.33
N VAL A 253 -12.30 -0.78 0.74
CA VAL A 253 -13.62 -1.39 0.75
C VAL A 253 -14.63 -0.32 1.17
N GLU A 254 -15.52 0.04 0.24
CA GLU A 254 -16.69 0.90 0.52
C GLU A 254 -17.81 0.13 1.18
#